data_AF-A0A7V7FLL7-F1
#
_entry.id   AF-A0A7V7FLL7-F1
#
_cell.length_a   1.000
_cell.length_b   1.000
_cell.length_c   1.000
_cell.angle_alpha   90.00
_cell.angle_beta   90.00
_cell.angle_gamma   90.00
#
_symmetry.space_group_name_H-M   'P 1'
#
loop_
_entity.id
_entity.type
_entity.pdbx_description
1 polymer ?
#
loop_
_entity_poly.entity_id
_entity_poly.type
_entity_poly.pdbx_seq_one_letter_code
_entity_poly.pdbx_strand_id
1 'polypeptide(L)'
;MLADGRMLSWSDDRTLRLWSGEGKAISMWAYPPAPITQVLPHTTVPGRFWVCAGKEVFLVENTEMRRNLDDGKSKASSAGR
;
A
#
# COMPACT_ATOMS: atom_id res chain seq x y z
N MET A 1 -9.16 -3.40 -9.77
CA MET A 1 -10.26 -3.60 -8.80
C MET A 1 -9.94 -4.83 -7.98
N LEU A 2 -10.15 -4.76 -6.67
CA LEU A 2 -9.88 -5.85 -5.73
C LEU A 2 -11.08 -6.80 -5.64
N ALA A 3 -10.87 -8.01 -5.13
CA ALA A 3 -11.91 -9.03 -5.02
C ALA A 3 -13.09 -8.62 -4.10
N ASP A 4 -12.87 -7.66 -3.21
CA ASP A 4 -13.87 -7.10 -2.30
C ASP A 4 -14.58 -5.86 -2.85
N GLY A 5 -14.39 -5.57 -4.14
CA GLY A 5 -14.99 -4.41 -4.82
C GLY A 5 -14.32 -3.08 -4.55
N ARG A 6 -13.22 -3.04 -3.78
CA ARG A 6 -12.43 -1.81 -3.58
C ARG A 6 -11.48 -1.56 -4.73
N MET A 7 -10.99 -0.33 -4.85
CA MET A 7 -9.99 0.04 -5.86
C MET A 7 -8.70 0.46 -5.18
N LEU A 8 -7.57 0.07 -5.77
CA LEU A 8 -6.25 0.44 -5.32
C LEU A 8 -5.57 1.21 -6.45
N SER A 9 -4.99 2.36 -6.12
CA SER A 9 -4.24 3.19 -7.07
C SER A 9 -2.97 3.69 -6.39
N TRP A 10 -1.88 3.78 -7.13
CA TRP A 10 -0.65 4.43 -6.69
C TRP A 10 -0.19 5.44 -7.72
N SER A 11 0.66 6.37 -7.30
CA SER A 11 1.14 7.45 -8.14
C SER A 11 2.58 7.80 -7.82
N ASP A 12 3.26 8.43 -8.79
CA ASP A 12 4.58 9.03 -8.64
C ASP A 12 4.58 10.19 -7.62
N ASP A 13 3.40 10.65 -7.20
CA ASP A 13 3.23 11.53 -6.04
C ASP A 13 3.61 10.87 -4.70
N ARG A 14 4.06 9.60 -4.74
CA ARG A 14 4.52 8.79 -3.60
C ARG A 14 3.38 8.37 -2.67
N THR A 15 2.17 8.29 -3.20
CA THR A 15 1.00 7.83 -2.45
C THR A 15 0.42 6.55 -3.02
N LEU A 16 -0.05 5.69 -2.12
CA LEU A 16 -0.91 4.55 -2.39
C LEU A 16 -2.27 4.87 -1.79
N ARG A 17 -3.33 4.78 -2.59
CA ARG A 17 -4.69 5.18 -2.22
C ARG A 17 -5.64 4.01 -2.39
N LEU A 18 -6.49 3.84 -1.40
CA LEU A 18 -7.54 2.86 -1.38
C LEU A 18 -8.89 3.57 -1.48
N TRP A 19 -9.75 3.08 -2.37
CA TRP A 19 -11.07 3.62 -2.64
C TRP A 19 -12.15 2.57 -2.42
N SER A 20 -13.35 3.00 -2.05
CA SER A 20 -14.54 2.15 -2.07
C SER A 20 -14.94 1.82 -3.51
N GLY A 21 -15.80 0.81 -3.69
CA GLY A 21 -16.40 0.54 -5.00
C GLY A 21 -17.27 1.67 -5.54
N GLU A 22 -17.67 2.61 -4.68
CA GLU A 22 -18.40 3.83 -5.05
C GLU A 22 -17.46 5.01 -5.40
N GLY A 23 -16.14 4.80 -5.40
CA GLY A 23 -15.16 5.85 -5.68
C GLY A 23 -14.84 6.79 -4.50
N LYS A 24 -15.28 6.48 -3.28
CA LYS A 24 -14.92 7.27 -2.08
C LYS A 24 -13.52 6.91 -1.61
N ALA A 25 -12.68 7.90 -1.33
CA ALA A 25 -11.38 7.66 -0.70
C ALA A 25 -11.58 7.05 0.70
N ILE A 26 -10.98 5.89 0.93
CA ILE A 26 -11.01 5.19 2.24
C ILE A 26 -9.73 5.50 3.01
N SER A 27 -8.59 5.46 2.34
CA SER A 27 -7.30 5.57 2.99
C SER A 27 -6.21 5.96 1.99
N MET A 28 -5.16 6.59 2.53
CA MET A 28 -3.97 6.97 1.79
C MET A 28 -2.74 6.59 2.63
N TRP A 29 -1.80 5.90 2.00
CA TRP A 29 -0.50 5.57 2.56
C TRP A 29 0.56 6.33 1.78
N ALA A 30 1.34 7.16 2.47
CA ALA A 30 2.41 7.96 1.85
C ALA A 30 3.77 7.32 2.13
N TYR A 31 4.62 7.27 1.10
CA TYR A 31 6.01 6.85 1.21
C TYR A 31 6.96 7.92 0.66
N PRO A 32 7.25 8.99 1.41
CA PRO A 32 8.05 10.11 0.94
C PRO A 32 9.43 9.79 0.34
N PRO A 33 10.16 8.73 0.74
CA PRO A 33 11.51 8.49 0.23
C PRO A 33 11.61 8.12 -1.25
N ALA A 34 10.59 7.52 -1.86
CA ALA A 34 10.64 7.09 -3.26
C ALA A 34 9.24 6.92 -3.90
N PRO A 35 9.11 7.11 -5.23
CA PRO A 35 7.86 6.83 -5.94
C PRO A 35 7.50 5.35 -5.85
N ILE A 36 6.20 5.08 -5.78
CA ILE A 36 5.66 3.72 -5.85
C ILE A 36 5.60 3.36 -7.33
N THR A 37 6.42 2.41 -7.74
CA THR A 37 6.54 2.04 -9.16
C THR A 37 5.66 0.85 -9.51
N GLN A 38 5.39 -0.01 -8.53
CA GLN A 38 4.65 -1.25 -8.75
C GLN A 38 3.91 -1.68 -7.50
N VAL A 39 2.70 -2.19 -7.71
CA VAL A 39 1.93 -2.87 -6.66
C VAL A 39 1.40 -4.18 -7.23
N LEU A 40 1.69 -5.28 -6.54
CA LEU A 40 1.28 -6.62 -6.91
C LEU A 40 0.38 -7.21 -5.83
N PRO A 41 -0.74 -7.85 -6.19
CA PRO A 41 -1.56 -8.56 -5.23
C PRO A 41 -0.80 -9.76 -4.64
N HIS A 42 -0.97 -10.00 -3.34
CA HIS A 42 -0.52 -11.24 -2.73
C HIS A 42 -1.39 -12.40 -3.24
N THR A 43 -0.76 -13.47 -3.73
CA THR A 43 -1.48 -14.54 -4.45
C THR A 43 -2.34 -15.42 -3.55
N THR A 44 -2.03 -15.49 -2.26
CA THR A 44 -2.71 -16.39 -1.30
C THR A 44 -3.49 -15.67 -0.21
N VAL A 45 -3.32 -14.36 -0.05
CA VAL A 45 -3.94 -13.59 1.05
C VAL A 45 -4.64 -12.36 0.49
N PRO A 46 -5.99 -12.35 0.45
CA PRO A 46 -6.74 -11.20 -0.02
C PRO A 46 -6.45 -9.95 0.82
N GLY A 47 -6.39 -8.79 0.16
CA GLY A 47 -6.18 -7.51 0.83
C GLY A 47 -4.73 -7.25 1.28
N ARG A 48 -3.78 -8.10 0.88
CA ARG A 48 -2.34 -7.92 1.06
C ARG A 48 -1.67 -7.68 -0.28
N PHE A 49 -0.69 -6.79 -0.30
CA PHE A 49 -0.03 -6.33 -1.52
C PHE A 49 1.48 -6.25 -1.32
N TRP A 50 2.23 -6.60 -2.35
CA TRP A 50 3.64 -6.24 -2.47
C TRP A 50 3.73 -4.86 -3.12
N VAL A 51 4.37 -3.91 -2.45
CA VAL A 51 4.55 -2.53 -2.91
C VAL A 51 6.03 -2.30 -3.16
N CYS A 52 6.40 -2.01 -4.41
CA CYS A 52 7.75 -1.63 -4.76
C CYS A 52 7.86 -0.10 -4.79
N ALA A 53 8.80 0.46 -4.03
CA ALA A 53 9.12 1.87 -4.07
C ALA A 53 10.64 2.07 -4.13
N GLY A 54 11.12 2.65 -5.22
CA GLY A 54 12.56 2.74 -5.48
C GLY A 54 13.22 1.35 -5.50
N LYS A 55 14.10 1.08 -4.53
CA LYS A 55 14.80 -0.21 -4.37
C LYS A 55 14.21 -1.10 -3.28
N GLU A 56 13.14 -0.64 -2.63
CA GLU A 56 12.53 -1.33 -1.48
C GLU A 56 11.23 -2.00 -1.88
N VAL A 57 10.94 -3.11 -1.21
CA VAL A 57 9.70 -3.87 -1.38
C VAL A 57 9.06 -4.05 -0.01
N PHE A 58 7.82 -3.63 0.11
CA PHE A 58 7.03 -3.69 1.33
C PHE A 58 5.89 -4.67 1.16
N LEU A 59 5.55 -5.38 2.23
CA LEU A 59 4.30 -6.11 2.31
C LEU A 59 3.31 -5.22 3.05
N VAL A 60 2.25 -4.78 2.36
CA VAL A 60 1.27 -3.83 2.90
C VAL A 60 -0.10 -4.48 2.93
N GLU A 61 -0.77 -4.39 4.07
CA GLU A 61 -2.17 -4.80 4.21
C GLU A 61 -3.13 -3.62 4.13
N ASN A 62 -4.34 -3.88 3.65
CA ASN A 62 -5.42 -2.90 3.58
C ASN A 62 -5.72 -2.23 4.94
N THR A 63 -5.65 -3.00 6.03
CA THR A 63 -5.84 -2.54 7.41
C THR A 63 -4.72 -1.60 7.90
N GLU A 64 -3.49 -1.78 7.40
CA GLU A 64 -2.34 -0.95 7.77
C GLU A 64 -2.38 0.42 7.09
N MET A 65 -2.94 0.49 5.88
CA MET A 65 -3.16 1.78 5.21
C MET A 65 -4.05 2.69 6.06
N ARG A 66 -5.08 2.14 6.75
CA ARG A 66 -5.95 2.91 7.66
C ARG A 66 -5.20 3.48 8.88
N ARG A 67 -4.09 2.88 9.30
CA ARG A 67 -3.32 3.35 10.47
C ARG A 67 -2.34 4.48 10.14
N ASN A 68 -2.00 4.68 8.86
CA ASN A 68 -0.96 5.63 8.46
C ASN A 68 -1.42 7.11 8.51
N LEU A 69 -2.59 7.39 9.09
CA LEU A 69 -3.00 8.73 9.51
C LEU A 69 -2.44 9.14 10.87
N ASP A 70 -2.07 8.19 11.74
CA ASP A 70 -1.68 8.50 13.12
C ASP A 70 -0.19 8.24 13.45
N ASP A 71 0.51 7.36 12.72
CA ASP A 71 1.87 6.97 13.14
C ASP A 71 2.87 6.86 11.99
N GLY A 72 3.57 7.97 11.72
CA GLY A 72 4.72 8.06 10.82
C GLY A 72 5.98 7.32 11.28
N LYS A 73 5.84 6.10 11.82
CA LYS A 73 6.97 5.23 12.18
C LYS A 73 6.52 3.78 12.28
N SER A 74 6.79 2.96 11.27
CA SER A 74 6.89 1.51 11.47
C SER A 74 7.88 0.87 10.50
N LYS A 75 9.07 0.64 11.08
CA LYS A 75 10.08 -0.40 10.84
C LYS A 75 10.12 -1.07 9.47
N ALA A 76 11.22 -0.81 8.76
CA ALA A 76 11.80 -1.74 7.81
C ALA A 76 11.98 -3.11 8.49
N SER A 77 11.26 -4.12 8.00
CA SER A 77 11.53 -5.51 8.33
C SER A 77 12.78 -5.95 7.59
N SER A 78 13.88 -6.02 8.33
CA SER A 78 15.07 -6.77 7.96
C SER A 78 14.71 -8.24 7.70
N ALA A 79 14.84 -8.70 6.46
CA ALA A 79 14.99 -10.13 6.18
C ALA A 79 16.49 -10.39 6.00
N GLY A 80 17.09 -10.94 7.05
CA GLY A 80 18.49 -11.31 7.10
C GLY A 80 18.87 -12.39 6.08
N ARG A 81 20.15 -12.39 5.75
CA ARG A 81 20.92 -13.58 5.42
C ARG A 81 22.08 -13.66 6.40
#